data_AF-A0A9P9CVT8-F1
#
_entry.id   AF-A0A9P9CVT8-F1
#
_cell.length_a   1.000
_cell.length_b   1.000
_cell.length_c   1.000
_cell.angle_alpha   90.00
_cell.angle_beta   90.00
_cell.angle_gamma   90.00
#
_symmetry.space_group_name_H-M   'P 1'
#
loop_
_entity.id
_entity.type
_entity.pdbx_description
1 polymer ?
#
loop_
_entity_poly.entity_id
_entity_poly.type
_entity_poly.pdbx_seq_one_letter_code
_entity_poly.pdbx_strand_id
1 'polypeptide(L)'
;MPTTRQIRRQCLIIVFLVVVVNLALVEYRRRTRPYPVLGVNPAQYSLYAPVARSSPPMWRCLDSSKVIPYDAVNDDYCDCADGSDEPGTSACRGGTFFCLNDGGDTGRRIPSYSVSDGLCEPNCCDGSDEPLGVCPNMCSTHGLPQRDSQLQGAFQKDT
;
A
#
# COMPACT_ATOMS: atom_id res chain seq x y z
N MET A 1 34.60 -31.45 -33.95
CA MET A 1 34.89 -30.38 -32.98
C MET A 1 34.32 -29.07 -33.52
N PRO A 2 33.52 -28.32 -32.77
CA PRO A 2 32.96 -27.05 -33.23
C PRO A 2 34.07 -26.02 -33.48
N THR A 3 33.94 -25.22 -34.54
CA THR A 3 34.94 -24.21 -34.88
C THR A 3 34.84 -23.00 -33.94
N THR A 4 35.94 -22.27 -33.73
CA THR A 4 35.96 -21.01 -32.95
C THR A 4 34.91 -20.01 -33.42
N ARG A 5 34.60 -19.99 -34.72
CA ARG A 5 33.55 -19.14 -35.32
C ARG A 5 32.14 -19.62 -34.96
N GLN A 6 31.93 -20.93 -34.90
CA GLN A 6 30.67 -21.54 -34.49
C GLN A 6 30.40 -21.32 -33.00
N ILE A 7 31.43 -21.45 -32.16
CA ILE A 7 31.35 -21.16 -30.72
C ILE A 7 31.01 -19.67 -30.49
N ARG A 8 31.68 -18.73 -31.19
CA ARG A 8 31.39 -17.29 -31.09
C ARG A 8 29.96 -16.94 -31.51
N ARG A 9 29.46 -17.50 -32.61
CA ARG A 9 28.08 -17.31 -33.06
C ARG A 9 27.07 -17.85 -32.05
N GLN A 10 27.31 -19.05 -31.53
CA GLN A 10 26.44 -19.65 -30.52
C GLN A 10 26.39 -18.80 -29.24
N CYS A 11 27.55 -18.31 -28.77
CA CYS A 11 27.62 -17.40 -27.61
C CYS A 11 26.84 -16.10 -27.86
N LEU A 12 26.97 -15.47 -29.03
CA LEU A 12 26.24 -14.23 -29.35
C LEU A 12 24.72 -14.44 -29.35
N ILE A 13 24.23 -15.55 -29.91
CA ILE A 13 22.80 -15.90 -29.90
C ILE A 13 22.31 -16.11 -28.47
N ILE A 14 23.06 -16.86 -27.64
CA ILE A 14 22.70 -17.10 -26.25
C ILE A 14 22.65 -15.77 -25.47
N VAL A 15 23.66 -14.91 -25.63
CA VAL A 15 23.68 -13.58 -24.98
C VAL A 15 22.47 -12.75 -25.41
N PHE A 16 22.15 -12.71 -26.70
CA PHE A 16 20.99 -11.98 -27.20
C PHE A 16 19.67 -12.50 -26.61
N LEU A 17 19.47 -13.82 -26.60
CA LEU A 17 18.26 -14.43 -26.00
C LEU A 17 18.15 -14.13 -24.50
N VAL A 18 19.26 -14.21 -23.76
CA VAL A 18 19.29 -13.86 -22.33
C VAL A 18 18.90 -12.39 -22.13
N VAL A 19 19.41 -11.46 -22.95
CA VAL A 19 19.05 -10.04 -22.87
C VAL A 19 17.56 -9.83 -23.15
N VAL A 20 17.02 -10.43 -24.21
CA VAL A 20 15.59 -10.29 -24.57
C VAL A 20 14.68 -10.86 -23.47
N VAL A 21 15.01 -12.03 -22.91
CA VAL A 21 14.24 -12.62 -21.81
C VAL A 21 14.28 -11.73 -20.56
N ASN A 22 15.45 -11.19 -20.19
CA ASN A 22 15.55 -10.29 -19.05
C ASN A 22 14.76 -8.98 -19.26
N LEU A 23 14.80 -8.40 -20.46
CA LEU A 23 14.00 -7.20 -20.78
C LEU A 23 12.50 -7.47 -20.69
N ALA A 24 12.04 -8.61 -21.23
CA ALA A 24 10.65 -9.02 -21.12
C ALA A 24 10.22 -9.24 -19.66
N LEU A 25 11.08 -9.83 -18.82
CA LEU A 25 10.82 -10.01 -17.39
C LEU A 25 10.78 -8.68 -16.61
N VAL A 26 11.64 -7.72 -16.96
CA VAL A 26 11.63 -6.37 -16.35
C VAL A 26 10.34 -5.64 -16.70
N GLU A 27 9.91 -5.65 -17.95
CA GLU A 27 8.67 -5.04 -18.39
C GLU A 27 7.46 -5.73 -17.78
N TYR A 28 7.46 -7.07 -17.71
CA TYR A 28 6.42 -7.83 -17.03
C TYR A 28 6.33 -7.42 -15.55
N ARG A 29 7.47 -7.36 -14.84
CA ARG A 29 7.50 -6.92 -13.44
C ARG A 29 6.98 -5.50 -13.25
N ARG A 30 7.29 -4.57 -14.16
CA ARG A 30 6.76 -3.20 -14.11
C ARG A 30 5.23 -3.18 -14.24
N ARG A 31 4.67 -3.98 -15.15
CA ARG A 31 3.22 -4.09 -15.35
C ARG A 31 2.49 -4.77 -14.20
N THR A 32 3.18 -5.64 -13.46
CA THR A 32 2.57 -6.42 -12.36
C THR A 32 2.98 -5.92 -10.98
N ARG A 33 3.73 -4.81 -10.84
CA ARG A 33 3.98 -4.24 -9.53
C ARG A 33 2.68 -3.63 -9.03
N PRO A 34 2.15 -4.08 -7.88
CA PRO A 34 1.07 -3.35 -7.23
C PRO A 34 1.58 -1.95 -6.92
N TYR A 35 0.89 -0.92 -7.38
CA TYR A 35 1.19 0.45 -6.98
C TYR A 35 0.79 0.57 -5.51
N PRO A 36 1.66 1.11 -4.63
CA PRO A 36 1.25 1.44 -3.28
C PRO A 36 0.08 2.40 -3.34
N VAL A 37 -1.06 2.01 -2.76
CA VAL A 37 -2.24 2.86 -2.63
C VAL A 37 -2.31 3.33 -1.19
N LEU A 38 -2.39 4.64 -0.97
CA LEU A 38 -2.45 5.24 0.35
C LEU A 38 -3.63 4.65 1.14
N GLY A 39 -3.37 4.31 2.42
CA GLY A 39 -4.37 3.75 3.32
C GLY A 39 -4.74 2.29 3.05
N VAL A 40 -4.11 1.61 2.09
CA VAL A 40 -4.32 0.18 1.80
C VAL A 40 -3.25 -0.68 2.47
N ASN A 41 -3.65 -1.82 3.05
CA ASN A 41 -2.69 -2.80 3.54
C ASN A 41 -1.86 -3.37 2.37
N PRO A 42 -0.53 -3.48 2.46
CA PRO A 42 0.30 -3.99 1.37
C PRO A 42 -0.12 -5.35 0.79
N ALA A 43 -0.72 -6.22 1.60
CA ALA A 43 -1.24 -7.51 1.14
C ALA A 43 -2.45 -7.37 0.17
N GLN A 44 -3.10 -6.21 0.14
CA GLN A 44 -4.29 -5.91 -0.64
C GLN A 44 -4.01 -5.02 -1.87
N TYR A 45 -2.79 -4.52 -2.08
CA TYR A 45 -2.48 -3.61 -3.20
C TYR A 45 -2.85 -4.19 -4.58
N SER A 46 -2.79 -5.51 -4.75
CA SER A 46 -3.19 -6.15 -6.01
C SER A 46 -4.69 -6.03 -6.33
N LEU A 47 -5.54 -5.83 -5.31
CA LEU A 47 -6.98 -5.62 -5.48
C LEU A 47 -7.28 -4.21 -6.04
N TYR A 48 -6.35 -3.29 -5.83
CA TYR A 48 -6.41 -1.91 -6.34
C TYR A 48 -5.70 -1.75 -7.68
N ALA A 49 -5.50 -2.82 -8.45
CA ALA A 49 -4.99 -2.69 -9.80
C ALA A 49 -6.10 -2.28 -10.77
N PRO A 50 -5.85 -1.39 -11.75
CA PRO A 50 -6.83 -1.05 -12.77
C PRO A 50 -7.20 -2.27 -13.62
N VAL A 51 -8.41 -2.25 -14.17
CA VAL A 51 -8.93 -3.25 -15.09
C VAL A 51 -7.99 -3.37 -16.30
N ALA A 52 -7.54 -4.59 -16.58
CA ALA A 52 -6.60 -4.82 -17.67
C ALA A 52 -7.18 -4.35 -19.02
N ARG A 53 -6.40 -3.55 -19.75
CA ARG A 53 -6.71 -3.04 -21.10
C ARG A 53 -7.88 -2.03 -21.16
N SER A 54 -8.34 -1.49 -20.04
CA SER A 54 -9.27 -0.36 -20.07
C SER A 54 -8.55 0.92 -20.51
N SER A 55 -9.19 1.73 -21.35
CA SER A 55 -8.72 3.04 -21.79
C SER A 55 -9.93 4.01 -21.86
N PRO A 56 -10.09 4.96 -20.92
CA PRO A 56 -9.17 5.28 -19.82
C PRO A 56 -9.05 4.13 -18.78
N PRO A 57 -8.04 4.15 -17.90
CA PRO A 57 -7.93 3.19 -16.80
C PRO A 57 -9.17 3.20 -15.92
N MET A 58 -9.76 2.03 -15.71
CA MET A 58 -10.95 1.84 -14.87
C MET A 58 -10.62 0.95 -13.67
N TRP A 59 -11.39 1.03 -12.60
CA TRP A 59 -11.28 0.20 -11.42
C TRP A 59 -12.65 -0.35 -11.00
N ARG A 60 -12.68 -1.51 -10.34
CA ARG A 60 -13.91 -2.14 -9.86
C ARG A 60 -13.93 -2.11 -8.35
N CYS A 61 -15.00 -1.58 -7.75
CA CYS A 61 -15.24 -1.64 -6.31
C CYS A 61 -15.09 -3.07 -5.78
N LEU A 62 -14.61 -3.25 -4.55
CA LEU A 62 -14.31 -4.59 -4.01
C LEU A 62 -15.56 -5.45 -3.82
N ASP A 63 -16.70 -4.84 -3.51
CA ASP A 63 -18.03 -5.45 -3.51
C ASP A 63 -18.58 -5.80 -4.91
N SER A 64 -17.86 -5.45 -5.97
CA SER A 64 -18.24 -5.61 -7.38
C SER A 64 -19.50 -4.85 -7.81
N SER A 65 -19.99 -3.89 -7.02
CA SER A 65 -21.21 -3.12 -7.28
C SER A 65 -21.14 -2.28 -8.55
N LYS A 66 -19.99 -1.63 -8.79
CA LYS A 66 -19.76 -0.78 -9.97
C LYS A 66 -18.31 -0.77 -10.43
N VAL A 67 -18.10 -0.14 -11.59
CA VAL A 67 -16.78 0.14 -12.18
C VAL A 67 -16.67 1.64 -12.36
N ILE A 68 -15.60 2.25 -11.84
CA ILE A 68 -15.32 3.69 -11.85
C ILE A 68 -14.02 3.99 -12.59
N PRO A 69 -13.76 5.24 -13.00
CA PRO A 69 -12.44 5.68 -13.41
C PRO A 69 -11.39 5.38 -12.32
N TYR A 70 -10.17 4.98 -12.69
CA TYR A 70 -9.14 4.64 -11.69
C TYR A 70 -8.67 5.85 -10.88
N ASP A 71 -8.78 7.04 -11.46
CA ASP A 71 -8.49 8.32 -10.80
C ASP A 71 -9.55 8.75 -9.79
N ALA A 72 -10.69 8.03 -9.71
CA ALA A 72 -11.68 8.16 -8.64
C ALA A 72 -11.37 7.28 -7.41
N VAL A 73 -10.15 6.74 -7.32
CA VAL A 73 -9.66 6.07 -6.10
C VAL A 73 -8.86 7.09 -5.29
N ASN A 74 -9.26 7.34 -4.06
CA ASN A 74 -8.73 8.40 -3.18
C ASN A 74 -8.89 9.80 -3.79
N ASP A 75 -10.05 10.10 -4.36
CA ASP A 75 -10.35 11.41 -4.94
C ASP A 75 -11.14 12.34 -4.00
N ASP A 76 -11.34 11.90 -2.75
CA ASP A 76 -12.12 12.59 -1.71
C ASP A 76 -13.64 12.62 -2.01
N TYR A 77 -14.12 11.68 -2.84
CA TYR A 77 -15.53 11.48 -3.12
C TYR A 77 -15.94 10.01 -2.95
N CYS A 78 -16.94 9.74 -2.12
CA CYS A 78 -17.38 8.37 -1.86
C CYS A 78 -18.25 7.82 -2.99
N ASP A 79 -17.62 7.07 -3.87
CA ASP A 79 -18.20 6.43 -5.03
C ASP A 79 -18.76 5.04 -4.72
N CYS A 80 -17.98 4.13 -4.13
CA CYS A 80 -18.40 2.75 -3.92
C CYS A 80 -19.30 2.60 -2.68
N ALA A 81 -20.29 1.70 -2.76
CA ALA A 81 -21.20 1.45 -1.64
C ALA A 81 -20.50 0.81 -0.43
N ASP A 82 -19.42 0.06 -0.67
CA ASP A 82 -18.54 -0.51 0.35
C ASP A 82 -17.42 0.44 0.80
N GLY A 83 -17.33 1.64 0.21
CA GLY A 83 -16.31 2.64 0.45
C GLY A 83 -14.89 2.22 0.08
N SER A 84 -14.74 1.17 -0.73
CA SER A 84 -13.44 0.61 -1.08
C SER A 84 -12.61 1.50 -2.01
N ASP A 85 -13.20 2.52 -2.61
CA ASP A 85 -12.55 3.55 -3.43
C ASP A 85 -11.78 4.58 -2.59
N GLU A 86 -12.12 4.78 -1.33
CA GLU A 86 -11.54 5.81 -0.46
C GLU A 86 -10.77 5.24 0.75
N PRO A 87 -9.77 4.35 0.57
CA PRO A 87 -8.96 3.84 1.68
C PRO A 87 -8.01 4.89 2.28
N GLY A 88 -7.67 5.94 1.52
CA GLY A 88 -6.65 6.95 1.82
C GLY A 88 -7.22 8.33 2.18
N THR A 89 -8.55 8.46 2.28
CA THR A 89 -9.25 9.72 2.61
C THR A 89 -10.34 9.48 3.65
N SER A 90 -11.06 10.54 4.05
CA SER A 90 -12.19 10.48 4.98
C SER A 90 -13.57 10.49 4.30
N ALA A 91 -13.63 10.45 2.96
CA ALA A 91 -14.85 10.69 2.19
C ALA A 91 -15.95 9.63 2.40
N CYS A 92 -15.58 8.36 2.62
CA CYS A 92 -16.54 7.29 2.87
C CYS A 92 -16.84 7.07 4.35
N ARG A 93 -18.13 6.96 4.69
CA ARG A 93 -18.61 6.68 6.05
C ARG A 93 -18.22 5.28 6.51
N GLY A 94 -17.66 5.17 7.70
CA GLY A 94 -17.27 3.88 8.29
C GLY A 94 -16.06 3.23 7.62
N GLY A 95 -15.34 3.98 6.79
CA GLY A 95 -14.09 3.54 6.18
C GLY A 95 -12.97 3.35 7.22
N THR A 96 -11.86 2.77 6.76
CA THR A 96 -10.65 2.60 7.57
C THR A 96 -9.42 2.92 6.73
N PHE A 97 -8.43 3.52 7.37
CA PHE A 97 -7.13 3.83 6.78
C PHE A 97 -6.06 2.92 7.38
N PHE A 98 -5.14 2.42 6.56
CA PHE A 98 -4.03 1.57 6.99
C PHE A 98 -2.70 2.36 7.06
N CYS A 99 -2.18 2.53 8.26
CA CYS A 99 -0.85 3.07 8.52
C CYS A 99 0.17 1.95 8.42
N LEU A 100 1.22 2.14 7.62
CA LEU A 100 2.24 1.12 7.41
C LEU A 100 3.10 0.94 8.67
N ASN A 101 3.35 2.04 9.37
CA ASN A 101 4.18 2.13 10.57
C ASN A 101 5.61 1.58 10.35
N ASP A 102 6.17 1.80 9.14
CA ASP A 102 7.50 1.30 8.77
C ASP A 102 8.60 1.92 9.66
N GLY A 103 9.58 1.12 10.05
CA GLY A 103 10.70 1.56 10.89
C GLY A 103 10.60 1.25 12.39
N GLY A 104 9.71 0.35 12.83
CA GLY A 104 9.77 -0.20 14.21
C GLY A 104 8.48 -0.76 14.81
N ASP A 105 7.32 -0.62 14.16
CA ASP A 105 6.03 -1.08 14.67
C ASP A 105 5.29 -1.92 13.61
N THR A 106 4.22 -2.62 14.01
CA THR A 106 3.34 -3.36 13.10
C THR A 106 2.32 -2.40 12.50
N GLY A 107 2.02 -2.55 11.20
CA GLY A 107 0.98 -1.75 10.54
C GLY A 107 -0.39 -1.88 11.22
N ARG A 108 -1.12 -0.77 11.30
CA ARG A 108 -2.38 -0.64 12.06
C ARG A 108 -3.46 0.04 11.22
N ARG A 109 -4.71 -0.14 11.63
CA ARG A 109 -5.86 0.56 11.05
C ARG A 109 -6.35 1.65 12.00
N ILE A 110 -6.71 2.78 11.42
CA ILE A 110 -7.45 3.86 12.08
C ILE A 110 -8.79 4.07 11.34
N PRO A 111 -9.78 4.70 11.99
CA PRO A 111 -11.01 5.12 11.30
C PRO A 111 -10.72 6.14 10.20
N SER A 112 -11.47 6.12 9.10
CA SER A 112 -11.25 7.06 7.98
C SER A 112 -11.45 8.53 8.37
N TYR A 113 -12.31 8.83 9.36
CA TYR A 113 -12.55 10.20 9.81
C TYR A 113 -11.33 10.87 10.46
N SER A 114 -10.34 10.08 10.88
CA SER A 114 -9.08 10.53 11.46
C SER A 114 -8.03 10.89 10.40
N VAL A 115 -8.37 10.76 9.10
CA VAL A 115 -7.44 11.06 8.01
C VAL A 115 -7.61 12.52 7.62
N SER A 116 -6.51 13.28 7.63
CA SER A 116 -6.47 14.70 7.27
C SER A 116 -7.43 15.57 8.13
N ASP A 117 -7.58 15.22 9.41
CA ASP A 117 -8.37 15.97 10.38
C ASP A 117 -7.52 16.98 11.19
N GLY A 118 -6.20 16.98 10.97
CA GLY A 118 -5.24 17.87 11.61
C GLY A 118 -4.69 17.38 12.95
N LEU A 119 -5.02 16.14 13.35
CA LEU A 119 -4.53 15.49 14.56
C LEU A 119 -3.64 14.29 14.18
N CYS A 120 -2.63 14.02 15.00
CA CYS A 120 -1.73 12.90 14.77
C CYS A 120 -2.17 11.68 15.56
N GLU A 121 -2.50 10.60 14.86
CA GLU A 121 -3.12 9.46 15.51
C GLU A 121 -2.09 8.58 16.20
N PRO A 122 -2.30 8.23 17.49
CA PRO A 122 -1.32 7.45 18.26
C PRO A 122 -1.09 6.04 17.70
N ASN A 123 -2.05 5.52 16.92
CA ASN A 123 -1.94 4.23 16.25
C ASN A 123 -1.33 4.33 14.84
N CYS A 124 -1.02 5.54 14.37
CA CYS A 124 -0.40 5.86 13.09
C CYS A 124 0.96 6.53 13.32
N CYS A 125 1.94 5.77 13.84
CA CYS A 125 3.22 6.35 14.23
C CYS A 125 4.04 6.90 13.05
N ASP A 126 3.73 6.49 11.82
CA ASP A 126 4.43 6.98 10.64
C ASP A 126 3.95 8.37 10.22
N GLY A 127 2.86 8.88 10.82
CA GLY A 127 2.25 10.17 10.54
C GLY A 127 1.56 10.23 9.18
N SER A 128 1.26 9.07 8.57
CA SER A 128 0.67 8.99 7.22
C SER A 128 -0.81 9.31 7.16
N ASP A 129 -1.47 9.41 8.31
CA ASP A 129 -2.82 9.93 8.51
C ASP A 129 -2.98 11.40 8.10
N GLU A 130 -1.90 12.18 8.19
CA GLU A 130 -1.92 13.62 7.91
C GLU A 130 -1.03 14.03 6.71
N PRO A 131 -1.28 15.21 6.10
CA PRO A 131 -0.41 15.76 5.06
C PRO A 131 1.05 15.89 5.51
N LEU A 132 1.97 15.76 4.54
CA LEU A 132 3.41 15.84 4.79
C LEU A 132 3.78 17.12 5.57
N GLY A 133 4.42 16.93 6.72
CA GLY A 133 4.90 18.01 7.59
C GLY A 133 3.97 18.37 8.75
N VAL A 134 2.76 17.80 8.81
CA VAL A 134 1.85 17.97 9.96
C VAL A 134 2.27 17.04 11.10
N CYS A 135 2.40 15.73 10.83
CA CYS A 135 2.78 14.74 11.82
C CYS A 135 4.21 14.22 11.60
N PRO A 136 5.05 14.18 12.65
CA PRO A 136 6.38 13.56 12.56
C PRO A 136 6.27 12.03 12.57
N ASN A 137 7.21 11.35 11.91
CA ASN A 137 7.35 9.90 12.05
C ASN A 137 8.01 9.57 13.40
N MET A 138 7.27 8.85 14.25
CA MET A 138 7.63 8.47 15.61
C MET A 138 7.80 6.94 15.77
N CYS A 139 7.72 6.14 14.70
CA CYS A 139 7.72 4.67 14.79
C CYS A 139 8.97 4.08 15.47
N SER A 140 10.13 4.70 15.28
CA SER A 140 11.37 4.29 15.94
C SER A 140 11.37 4.54 17.46
N THR A 141 10.54 5.45 17.96
CA THR A 141 10.42 5.75 19.39
C THR A 141 9.47 4.81 20.13
N HIS A 142 8.50 4.22 19.41
CA HIS A 142 7.52 3.26 19.95
C HIS A 142 7.90 1.78 19.75
N GLY A 143 9.02 1.49 19.07
CA GLY A 143 9.52 0.12 18.83
C GLY A 143 10.04 -0.65 20.06
N LEU A 144 9.93 -0.08 21.26
CA LEU A 144 10.04 -0.85 22.50
C LEU A 144 8.61 -1.22 22.94
N PRO A 145 8.27 -2.52 23.05
CA PRO A 145 6.92 -2.92 23.43
C PRO A 145 6.54 -2.25 24.75
N GLN A 146 5.50 -1.41 24.72
CA GLN A 146 4.82 -0.95 25.93
C GLN A 146 4.21 -2.18 26.61
N ARG A 147 4.99 -2.85 27.47
CA ARG A 147 4.51 -3.92 28.35
C ARG A 147 3.73 -3.41 29.56
N ASP A 148 3.36 -2.14 29.64
CA ASP A 148 2.89 -1.57 30.91
C ASP A 148 1.50 -0.92 30.86
N SER A 149 0.57 -1.47 30.08
CA SER A 149 -0.87 -1.15 30.20
C SER A 149 -1.66 -2.16 31.04
N GLN A 150 -1.01 -3.13 31.69
CA GLN A 150 -1.64 -4.02 32.69
C GLN A 150 -1.27 -3.70 34.15
N LEU A 151 -0.43 -2.68 34.42
CA LEU A 151 0.01 -2.34 35.78
C LEU A 151 -0.58 -1.04 36.36
N GLN A 152 -1.60 -0.44 35.74
CA GLN A 152 -2.38 0.65 36.36
C GLN A 152 -3.70 0.19 37.01
N GLY A 153 -3.96 -1.13 37.06
CA GLY A 153 -5.14 -1.70 37.72
C GLY A 153 -4.88 -2.33 39.10
N ALA A 154 -3.64 -2.34 39.60
CA ALA A 154 -3.26 -3.13 40.79
C ALA A 154 -2.90 -2.31 42.04
N PHE A 155 -3.05 -0.97 42.03
CA PHE A 155 -2.62 -0.11 43.14
C PHE A 155 -3.75 0.75 43.73
N GLN A 156 -4.98 0.23 43.78
CA GLN A 156 -6.10 0.95 44.43
C GLN A 156 -7.20 0.03 44.96
N LYS A 157 -6.81 -1.01 45.72
CA LYS A 157 -7.68 -1.64 46.72
C LYS A 157 -6.83 -2.00 47.92
N ASP A 158 -6.72 -1.05 48.83
CA ASP A 158 -6.48 -1.27 50.27
C ASP A 158 -6.78 0.05 50.98
N THR A 159 -8.07 0.29 51.21
CA THR A 159 -8.59 1.11 52.33
C THR A 159 -9.98 0.57 52.69
#